data_AF-A0AAN8NNJ2-F1
#
_entry.id   AF-A0AAN8NNJ2-F1
#
_cell.length_a   1.000
_cell.length_b   1.000
_cell.length_c   1.000
_cell.angle_alpha   90.00
_cell.angle_beta   90.00
_cell.angle_gamma   90.00
#
_symmetry.space_group_name_H-M   'P 1'
#
loop_
_entity.id
_entity.type
_entity.pdbx_description
1 polymer ?
#
loop_
_entity_poly.entity_id
_entity_poly.type
_entity_poly.pdbx_seq_one_letter_code
_entity_poly.pdbx_strand_id
1 'polypeptide(L)'
;MEAAGVWDYLPCILIKGVSDYADSHKNGRWQEYAAIAAAACAKAILEQWDRADRQHQQYQVKNQFINHNSKIVYQADQANNYGTQHITF
;
A
#
# COMPACT_ATOMS: atom_id res chain seq x y z
N MET A 1 -10.87 23.26 -14.55
CA MET A 1 -11.79 22.19 -15.06
C MET A 1 -11.01 21.16 -15.88
N GLU A 2 -9.88 20.68 -15.36
CA GLU A 2 -8.85 19.94 -16.12
C GLU A 2 -9.02 18.43 -16.01
N ALA A 3 -9.88 17.99 -15.09
CA ALA A 3 -9.91 16.60 -14.65
C ALA A 3 -11.01 15.78 -15.34
N ALA A 4 -12.01 16.45 -15.92
CA ALA A 4 -12.96 15.79 -16.82
C ALA A 4 -12.19 15.40 -18.08
N GLY A 5 -12.04 14.10 -18.31
CA GLY A 5 -11.28 13.53 -19.43
C GLY A 5 -10.01 12.78 -19.03
N VAL A 6 -9.35 13.09 -17.91
CA VAL A 6 -8.11 12.38 -17.53
C VAL A 6 -8.42 10.97 -16.98
N TRP A 7 -9.46 10.86 -16.17
CA TRP A 7 -9.90 9.62 -15.54
C TRP A 7 -10.40 8.55 -16.52
N ASP A 8 -10.78 8.93 -17.74
CA ASP A 8 -11.27 8.01 -18.77
C ASP A 8 -10.12 7.20 -19.40
N TYR A 9 -8.88 7.67 -19.29
CA TYR A 9 -7.71 7.06 -19.93
C TYR A 9 -6.67 6.52 -18.94
N LEU A 10 -6.72 6.95 -17.68
CA LEU A 10 -5.73 6.58 -16.67
C LEU A 10 -6.41 6.15 -15.36
N PRO A 11 -5.99 5.02 -14.75
CA PRO A 11 -6.39 4.70 -13.38
C PRO A 11 -5.80 5.77 -12.45
N CYS A 12 -6.66 6.65 -11.96
CA CYS A 12 -6.22 7.77 -11.13
C CYS A 12 -7.24 8.11 -10.05
N ILE A 13 -6.73 8.77 -9.01
CA ILE A 13 -7.55 9.35 -7.94
C ILE A 13 -7.51 10.86 -8.12
N LEU A 14 -8.68 11.48 -8.14
CA LEU A 14 -8.81 12.92 -8.29
C LEU A 14 -8.98 13.59 -6.93
N ILE A 15 -8.16 14.61 -6.66
CA ILE A 15 -8.22 15.41 -5.44
C ILE A 15 -8.40 16.87 -5.86
N LYS A 16 -9.49 17.48 -5.42
CA LYS A 16 -9.85 18.87 -5.75
C LYS A 16 -10.34 19.60 -4.51
N GLY A 17 -9.98 20.87 -4.41
CA GLY A 17 -10.55 21.79 -3.42
C GLY A 17 -11.74 22.54 -4.02
N VAL A 18 -12.68 22.94 -3.16
CA VAL A 18 -13.80 23.81 -3.53
C VAL A 18 -13.38 25.26 -3.33
N SER A 19 -13.34 26.04 -4.40
CA SER A 19 -12.85 27.42 -4.39
C SER A 19 -13.92 28.48 -4.72
N ASP A 20 -15.12 28.06 -5.10
CA ASP A 20 -16.22 28.95 -5.44
C ASP A 20 -17.57 28.27 -5.16
N TYR A 21 -18.64 29.06 -5.02
CA TYR A 21 -19.98 28.58 -4.70
C TYR A 21 -20.75 28.06 -5.92
N ALA A 22 -20.19 28.24 -7.13
CA ALA A 22 -20.82 27.90 -8.41
C ALA A 22 -22.17 28.61 -8.65
N ASP A 23 -22.37 29.79 -8.06
CA ASP A 23 -23.44 30.72 -8.39
C ASP A 23 -22.93 31.79 -9.38
N SER A 24 -23.74 32.80 -9.65
CA SER A 24 -23.35 33.93 -10.52
C SER A 24 -22.29 34.84 -9.91
N HIS A 25 -21.97 34.72 -8.61
CA HIS A 25 -21.02 35.59 -7.93
C HIS A 25 -19.63 34.96 -7.89
N LYS A 26 -18.76 35.38 -8.80
CA LYS A 26 -17.36 34.92 -8.79
C LYS A 26 -16.61 35.45 -7.58
N ASN A 27 -16.04 34.56 -6.78
CA ASN A 27 -15.15 34.92 -5.67
C ASN A 27 -13.83 34.14 -5.72
N GLY A 28 -12.75 34.79 -6.14
CA GLY A 28 -11.42 34.16 -6.27
C GLY A 28 -10.66 33.96 -4.96
N ARG A 29 -11.15 34.51 -3.83
CA ARG A 29 -10.39 34.55 -2.57
C ARG A 29 -10.07 33.17 -1.98
N TRP A 30 -10.87 32.16 -2.31
CA TRP A 30 -10.74 30.82 -1.73
C TRP A 30 -9.89 29.87 -2.59
N GLN A 31 -9.40 30.32 -3.75
CA GLN A 31 -8.62 29.47 -4.65
C GLN A 31 -7.31 28.98 -4.02
N GLU A 32 -6.56 29.88 -3.37
CA GLU A 32 -5.31 29.51 -2.70
C GLU A 32 -5.55 28.50 -1.57
N TYR A 33 -6.57 28.75 -0.74
CA TYR A 33 -6.95 27.83 0.33
C TYR A 33 -7.38 26.47 -0.20
N ALA A 34 -8.24 26.44 -1.22
CA ALA A 34 -8.71 25.22 -1.86
C ALA A 34 -7.54 24.41 -2.47
N ALA A 35 -6.58 25.10 -3.10
CA ALA A 35 -5.40 24.47 -3.68
C ALA A 35 -4.50 23.84 -2.61
N ILE A 36 -4.20 24.58 -1.53
CA ILE A 36 -3.38 24.09 -0.41
C ILE A 36 -4.05 22.90 0.28
N ALA A 37 -5.36 22.97 0.52
CA ALA A 37 -6.12 21.88 1.12
C ALA A 37 -6.08 20.61 0.26
N ALA A 38 -6.26 20.75 -1.05
CA ALA A 38 -6.16 19.63 -2.00
C ALA A 38 -4.74 19.02 -2.01
N ALA A 39 -3.70 19.86 -2.02
CA ALA A 39 -2.31 19.42 -1.99
C ALA A 39 -1.95 18.68 -0.69
N ALA A 40 -2.41 19.20 0.46
CA ALA A 40 -2.23 18.56 1.76
C ALA A 40 -2.92 17.18 1.82
N CYS A 41 -4.14 17.09 1.29
CA CYS A 41 -4.86 15.83 1.17
C CYS A 41 -4.10 14.82 0.29
N ALA A 42 -3.61 15.26 -0.87
CA ALA A 42 -2.80 14.43 -1.77
C ALA A 42 -1.55 13.89 -1.08
N LYS A 43 -0.82 14.76 -0.35
CA LYS A 43 0.35 14.35 0.43
C LYS A 43 0.00 13.26 1.44
N ALA A 44 -1.06 13.46 2.23
CA ALA A 44 -1.47 12.49 3.24
C ALA A 44 -1.85 11.12 2.64
N ILE A 45 -2.52 11.12 1.48
CA ILE A 45 -2.85 9.88 0.76
C ILE A 45 -1.59 9.16 0.30
N LEU A 46 -0.63 9.87 -0.29
CA LEU A 46 0.63 9.27 -0.74
C LEU A 46 1.46 8.70 0.42
N GLU A 47 1.50 9.41 1.55
CA GLU A 47 2.17 8.90 2.76
C GLU A 47 1.50 7.63 3.31
N GLN A 48 0.18 7.55 3.26
CA GLN A 48 -0.54 6.35 3.70
C GLN A 48 -0.36 5.17 2.74
N TRP A 49 -0.37 5.43 1.43
CA TRP A 49 -0.16 4.42 0.40
C TRP A 49 1.20 3.75 0.56
N ASP A 50 2.26 4.55 0.65
CA ASP A 50 3.64 4.09 0.80
C ASP A 50 3.85 3.25 2.08
N ARG A 51 3.16 3.61 3.17
CA ARG A 51 3.17 2.80 4.40
C ARG A 51 2.49 1.44 4.21
N ALA A 52 1.34 1.41 3.55
CA ALA A 52 0.58 0.19 3.32
C ALA A 52 1.36 -0.82 2.45
N ASP A 53 2.04 -0.33 1.40
CA ASP A 53 2.85 -1.17 0.51
C ASP A 53 4.05 -1.78 1.25
N ARG A 54 4.77 -0.97 2.05
CA ARG A 54 5.89 -1.46 2.87
C ARG A 54 5.45 -2.50 3.90
N GLN A 55 4.32 -2.29 4.57
CA GLN A 55 3.80 -3.23 5.55
C GLN A 55 3.44 -4.58 4.90
N HIS A 56 2.81 -4.56 3.74
CA HIS A 56 2.54 -5.78 2.98
C HIS A 56 3.83 -6.50 2.57
N GLN A 57 4.83 -5.79 2.06
CA GLN A 57 6.12 -6.39 1.70
C GLN A 57 6.81 -7.02 2.91
N GLN A 58 6.88 -6.29 4.03
CA GLN A 58 7.50 -6.79 5.25
C GLN A 58 6.78 -8.04 5.79
N TYR A 59 5.44 -8.07 5.71
CA TYR A 59 4.65 -9.23 6.09
C TYR A 59 4.94 -10.44 5.18
N GLN A 60 4.98 -10.24 3.86
CA GLN A 60 5.29 -11.31 2.92
C GLN A 60 6.69 -11.88 3.14
N VAL A 61 7.69 -11.02 3.33
CA VAL A 61 9.06 -11.43 3.62
C VAL A 61 9.12 -12.24 4.92
N LYS A 62 8.48 -11.76 6.00
CA LYS A 62 8.44 -12.46 7.28
C LYS A 62 7.80 -13.85 7.15
N ASN A 63 6.69 -13.96 6.42
CA ASN A 63 6.03 -15.24 6.20
C ASN A 63 6.89 -16.19 5.35
N GLN A 64 7.60 -15.70 4.34
CA GLN A 64 8.53 -16.52 3.56
C GLN A 64 9.64 -17.09 4.44
N PHE A 65 10.25 -16.27 5.30
CA PHE A 65 11.28 -16.73 6.24
C PHE A 65 10.74 -17.79 7.23
N ILE A 66 9.56 -17.55 7.80
CA ILE A 66 8.93 -18.50 8.73
C ILE A 66 8.65 -19.82 8.02
N ASN A 67 8.07 -19.78 6.81
CA ASN A 67 7.74 -20.98 6.04
C ASN A 67 9.00 -21.74 5.57
N HIS A 68 10.09 -21.04 5.26
CA HIS A 68 11.34 -21.67 4.88
C HIS A 68 12.01 -22.38 6.06
N ASN A 69 12.10 -21.70 7.21
CA ASN A 69 12.69 -22.29 8.42
C ASN A 69 11.87 -23.47 8.94
N SER A 70 10.54 -23.38 8.91
CA SER A 70 9.70 -24.52 9.29
C SER A 70 9.98 -25.72 8.38
N LYS A 71 10.06 -25.53 7.05
CA LYS A 71 10.39 -26.60 6.09
C LYS A 71 11.76 -27.24 6.35
N ILE A 72 12.79 -26.45 6.69
CA ILE A 72 14.11 -26.98 7.05
C ILE A 72 14.03 -27.85 8.31
N VAL A 73 13.34 -27.38 9.35
CA VAL A 73 13.17 -28.12 10.61
C VAL A 73 12.44 -29.44 10.37
N TYR A 74 11.32 -29.40 9.65
CA TYR A 74 10.59 -30.62 9.28
C TYR A 74 11.48 -31.61 8.51
N GLN A 75 12.31 -31.14 7.60
CA GLN A 75 13.17 -32.02 6.81
C GLN A 75 14.33 -32.61 7.64
N ALA A 76 14.88 -31.84 8.58
CA ALA A 76 15.88 -32.32 9.53
C ALA A 76 15.30 -33.39 10.46
N ASP A 77 14.07 -33.20 10.95
CA ASP A 77 13.37 -34.17 11.79
C ASP A 77 13.12 -35.48 11.04
N GLN A 78 12.70 -35.42 9.76
CA GLN A 78 12.54 -36.61 8.93
C GLN A 78 13.86 -37.36 8.75
N ALA A 79 14.96 -36.65 8.43
CA ALA A 79 16.27 -37.26 8.25
C ALA A 79 16.77 -37.97 9.53
N ASN A 80 16.55 -37.37 10.71
CA ASN A 80 16.90 -37.99 11.99
C ASN A 80 16.04 -39.23 12.29
N ASN A 81 14.75 -39.20 11.96
CA ASN A 81 13.84 -40.30 12.28
C ASN A 81 14.06 -41.56 11.40
N TYR A 82 14.60 -41.39 10.18
CA TYR A 82 15.04 -42.52 9.35
C TYR A 82 16.42 -43.07 9.75
N GLY A 83 17.29 -42.24 10.36
CA GLY A 83 18.61 -42.65 10.84
C GLY A 83 18.58 -43.54 12.09
N THR A 84 17.55 -43.41 12.94
CA THR A 84 17.40 -44.23 14.15
C THR A 84 16.85 -45.64 13.86
N GLN A 85 16.25 -45.88 12.69
CA GLN A 85 15.64 -47.18 12.34
C GLN A 85 16.62 -48.23 11.79
N HIS A 86 17.91 -47.92 11.68
CA HIS A 86 18.94 -48.83 11.13
C HIS A 86 20.00 -49.32 12.15
N ILE A 87 19.82 -49.04 13.44
CA ILE A 87 20.72 -49.54 14.50
C ILE A 87 19.87 -50.26 15.55
N THR A 88 19.47 -51.50 15.26
CA THR A 88 18.99 -52.45 16.27
C THR A 88 19.39 -53.85 15.80
N PHE A 89 20.42 -54.39 16.48
CA PHE A 89 21.03 -55.73 16.48
C PHE A 89 21.38 -56.40 15.15
#